data_AF-A0A0J6GNQ1-F1
#
_entry.id   AF-A0A0J6GNQ1-F1
#
_cell.length_a   1.000
_cell.length_b   1.000
_cell.length_c   1.000
_cell.angle_alpha   90.00
_cell.angle_beta   90.00
_cell.angle_gamma   90.00
#
_symmetry.space_group_name_H-M   'P 1'
#
loop_
_entity.id
_entity.type
_entity.pdbx_description
1 polymer ?
#
loop_
_entity_poly.entity_id
_entity_poly.type
_entity_poly.pdbx_seq_one_letter_code
_entity_poly.pdbx_strand_id
1 'polypeptide(L)'
;MIKALSEPLLSRAGGSGPWPLQFVIDLVRRGRIKVSAGYERGVWNIALQPELACTGRWLTTQQSCCQERLARRLGQPVRVSLQRGGAQ
;
A
#
# COMPACT_ATOMS: atom_id res chain seq x y z
N MET A 1 -7.25 1.60 -7.82
CA MET A 1 -6.16 1.59 -6.82
C MET A 1 -6.48 0.73 -5.61
N ILE A 2 -7.49 1.06 -4.79
CA ILE A 2 -7.82 0.27 -3.58
C ILE A 2 -8.01 -1.22 -3.87
N LYS A 3 -8.73 -1.56 -4.95
CA LYS A 3 -8.93 -2.96 -5.36
C LYS A 3 -7.59 -3.66 -5.63
N ALA A 4 -6.75 -3.06 -6.48
CA ALA A 4 -5.40 -3.54 -6.81
C ALA A 4 -4.43 -3.58 -5.62
N LEU A 5 -4.65 -2.78 -4.57
CA LEU A 5 -3.94 -2.90 -3.29
C LEU A 5 -4.50 -4.06 -2.47
N SER A 6 -5.82 -4.14 -2.32
CA SER A 6 -6.50 -5.11 -1.45
C SER A 6 -6.45 -6.55 -1.98
N GLU A 7 -6.48 -6.77 -3.29
CA GLU A 7 -6.50 -8.10 -3.91
C GLU A 7 -5.25 -8.94 -3.54
N PRO A 8 -4.02 -8.46 -3.78
CA PRO A 8 -2.82 -9.20 -3.38
C PRO A 8 -2.69 -9.31 -1.86
N LEU A 9 -3.16 -8.33 -1.08
CA LEU A 9 -3.16 -8.39 0.38
C LEU A 9 -4.13 -9.44 0.91
N LEU A 10 -5.34 -9.53 0.37
CA LEU A 10 -6.33 -10.55 0.73
C LEU A 10 -5.86 -11.94 0.33
N SER A 11 -5.29 -12.08 -0.87
CA SER A 11 -4.72 -13.34 -1.34
C SER A 11 -3.55 -13.81 -0.46
N ARG A 12 -2.81 -12.89 0.15
CA ARG A 12 -1.69 -13.20 1.06
C ARG A 12 -2.08 -13.25 2.53
N ALA A 13 -3.18 -12.60 2.94
CA ALA A 13 -3.68 -12.64 4.32
C ALA A 13 -4.03 -14.07 4.76
N GLY A 14 -4.46 -14.92 3.82
CA GLY A 14 -4.74 -16.34 4.05
C GLY A 14 -3.56 -17.29 3.77
N GLY A 15 -2.40 -16.77 3.34
CA GLY A 15 -1.26 -17.57 2.92
C GLY A 15 -0.05 -17.40 3.84
N SER A 16 0.49 -18.51 4.35
CA SER A 16 1.78 -18.51 5.05
C SER A 16 2.91 -18.31 4.02
N GLY A 17 3.26 -17.06 3.74
CA GLY A 17 4.32 -16.71 2.80
C GLY A 17 5.32 -15.73 3.42
N PRO A 18 6.49 -15.53 2.79
CA PRO A 18 7.50 -14.63 3.32
C PRO A 18 6.97 -13.19 3.35
N TRP A 19 6.98 -12.61 4.55
CA TRP A 19 6.76 -11.20 4.81
C TRP A 19 8.11 -10.46 4.83
N PRO A 20 8.16 -9.18 4.41
CA PRO A 20 7.08 -8.35 3.90
C PRO A 20 6.75 -8.64 2.42
N LEU A 21 5.46 -8.62 2.08
CA LEU A 21 4.96 -8.74 0.71
C LEU A 21 5.27 -7.46 -0.08
N GLN A 22 6.08 -7.56 -1.13
CA GLN A 22 6.41 -6.41 -1.99
C GLN A 22 5.83 -6.62 -3.39
N PHE A 23 5.16 -5.61 -3.94
CA PHE A 23 4.65 -5.60 -5.31
C PHE A 23 4.63 -4.19 -5.87
N VAL A 24 4.68 -4.05 -7.18
CA VAL A 24 4.63 -2.75 -7.85
C VAL A 24 3.28 -2.60 -8.54
N ILE A 25 2.60 -1.48 -8.28
CA ILE A 25 1.40 -1.09 -9.01
C ILE A 25 1.82 -0.07 -10.06
N ASP A 26 1.55 -0.38 -11.32
CA ASP A 26 1.67 0.57 -12.41
C ASP A 26 0.36 1.37 -12.53
N LEU A 27 0.45 2.69 -12.35
CA LEU A 27 -0.65 3.61 -12.60
C LEU A 27 -0.39 4.30 -13.94
N VAL A 28 -1.19 3.96 -14.95
CA VAL A 28 -1.13 4.49 -16.33
C VAL A 28 -0.93 6.01 -16.41
N ARG A 29 -1.43 6.78 -15.44
CA ARG A 29 -1.31 8.26 -15.40
C ARG A 29 -0.47 8.82 -14.26
N ARG A 30 0.06 7.98 -13.37
CA ARG A 30 0.77 8.39 -12.15
C ARG A 30 2.08 7.61 -11.96
N GLY A 31 2.55 6.87 -12.96
CA GLY A 31 3.77 6.08 -12.87
C GLY A 31 3.64 4.91 -11.90
N ARG A 32 4.78 4.39 -11.45
CA ARG A 32 4.85 3.19 -10.63
C ARG A 32 4.87 3.51 -9.14
N ILE A 33 4.23 2.64 -8.36
CA ILE A 33 4.25 2.68 -6.91
C ILE A 33 4.69 1.33 -6.41
N LYS A 34 5.82 1.28 -5.72
CA LYS A 34 6.23 0.10 -4.98
C LYS A 34 5.47 0.05 -3.66
N VAL A 35 4.79 -1.05 -3.44
CA VAL A 35 3.99 -1.32 -2.25
C VAL A 35 4.71 -2.41 -1.48
N SER A 36 4.92 -2.19 -0.19
CA SER A 36 5.46 -3.18 0.73
C SER A 36 4.49 -3.34 1.89
N ALA A 37 3.92 -4.51 2.07
CA ALA A 37 2.99 -4.81 3.14
C ALA A 37 3.58 -5.85 4.09
N GLY A 38 3.56 -5.54 5.37
CA GLY A 38 3.91 -6.44 6.48
C GLY A 38 2.70 -6.61 7.38
N TYR A 39 2.46 -7.82 7.86
CA TYR A 39 1.52 -8.01 8.96
C TYR A 39 2.33 -8.24 10.24
N GLU A 40 2.25 -7.28 11.18
CA GLU A 40 3.01 -7.31 12.43
C GLU A 40 2.09 -7.02 13.61
N ARG A 41 2.11 -7.88 14.64
CA ARG A 41 1.39 -7.69 15.92
C ARG A 41 -0.10 -7.32 15.78
N GLY A 42 -0.79 -7.87 14.78
CA GLY A 42 -2.23 -7.58 14.60
C GLY A 42 -2.53 -6.42 13.66
N VAL A 43 -1.52 -5.77 13.08
CA VAL A 43 -1.67 -4.57 12.26
C VAL A 43 -0.99 -4.75 10.90
N TRP A 44 -1.67 -4.34 9.84
CA TRP A 44 -1.12 -4.29 8.50
C TRP A 44 -0.30 -3.02 8.30
N ASN A 45 1.02 -3.15 8.25
CA ASN A 45 1.93 -2.06 7.89
C ASN A 45 2.14 -2.04 6.38
N ILE A 46 1.59 -1.03 5.69
CA ILE A 46 1.69 -0.89 4.24
C ILE A 46 2.52 0.36 3.92
N ALA A 47 3.73 0.17 3.43
CA ALA A 47 4.57 1.23 2.90
C ALA A 47 4.30 1.42 1.40
N LEU A 48 3.99 2.65 1.00
CA LEU A 48 3.81 3.05 -0.39
C LEU A 48 4.97 3.97 -0.79
N GLN A 49 5.73 3.54 -1.79
CA GLN A 49 6.86 4.28 -2.37
C GLN A 49 6.51 4.65 -3.82
N PRO A 50 6.05 5.88 -4.07
CA PRO A 50 5.83 6.36 -5.42
C PRO A 50 7.17 6.68 -6.09
N GLU A 51 7.31 6.29 -7.36
CA GLU A 51 8.47 6.63 -8.19
C GLU A 51 8.46 8.13 -8.56
N LEU A 52 7.27 8.72 -8.70
CA LEU A 52 7.09 10.13 -9.06
C LEU A 52 6.64 10.97 -7.87
N ALA A 53 7.23 12.16 -7.69
CA ALA A 53 6.86 13.10 -6.63
C ALA A 53 5.38 13.55 -6.72
N CYS A 54 4.86 13.76 -7.93
CA CYS A 54 3.45 14.09 -8.18
C CYS A 54 2.50 13.01 -7.65
N THR A 55 2.94 11.74 -7.73
CA THR A 55 2.19 10.58 -7.26
C THR A 55 2.24 10.47 -5.75
N GLY A 56 3.37 10.82 -5.14
CA GLY A 56 3.47 10.98 -3.69
C GLY A 56 2.50 12.01 -3.15
N ARG A 57 2.42 13.19 -3.76
CA ARG A 57 1.47 14.23 -3.33
C ARG A 57 0.02 13.74 -3.40
N TRP A 58 -0.37 13.10 -4.50
CA TRP A 58 -1.71 12.54 -4.64
C TRP A 58 -2.00 11.40 -3.66
N LEU A 59 -1.02 10.52 -3.45
CA LEU A 59 -1.11 9.46 -2.48
C LEU A 59 -1.31 10.01 -1.07
N THR A 60 -0.64 11.12 -0.70
CA THR A 60 -0.85 11.77 0.61
C THR A 60 -2.30 12.21 0.77
N THR A 61 -2.89 12.81 -0.27
CA THR A 61 -4.31 13.19 -0.27
C THR A 61 -5.25 11.98 -0.21
N GLN A 62 -4.83 10.83 -0.73
CA GLN A 62 -5.62 9.60 -0.74
C GLN A 62 -5.25 8.62 0.40
N GLN A 63 -4.26 8.93 1.22
CA GLN A 63 -3.68 8.01 2.21
C GLN A 63 -4.72 7.63 3.25
N SER A 64 -5.38 8.62 3.86
CA SER A 64 -6.41 8.38 4.88
C SER A 64 -7.58 7.58 4.33
N CYS A 65 -8.05 7.94 3.13
CA CYS A 65 -9.12 7.20 2.45
C CYS A 65 -8.70 5.78 2.08
N CYS A 66 -7.46 5.57 1.64
CA CYS A 66 -6.93 4.25 1.35
C CYS A 66 -6.82 3.40 2.61
N GLN A 67 -6.31 3.97 3.69
CA GLN A 67 -6.17 3.29 4.98
C GLN A 67 -7.53 2.84 5.51
N GLU A 68 -8.52 3.73 5.54
CA GLU A 68 -9.87 3.40 6.02
C GLU A 68 -10.53 2.32 5.16
N ARG A 69 -10.44 2.45 3.83
CA ARG A 69 -11.04 1.47 2.91
C ARG A 69 -10.33 0.12 2.95
N LEU A 70 -9.01 0.10 3.11
CA LEU A 70 -8.24 -1.13 3.29
C LEU A 70 -8.57 -1.78 4.63
N ALA A 71 -8.65 -1.02 5.72
CA ALA A 71 -9.03 -1.54 7.02
C ALA A 71 -10.43 -2.16 7.00
N ARG A 72 -11.40 -1.50 6.35
CA ARG A 72 -12.74 -2.06 6.14
C ARG A 72 -12.74 -3.31 5.26
N ARG A 73 -11.89 -3.38 4.23
CA ARG A 73 -11.78 -4.54 3.32
C ARG A 73 -11.08 -5.74 3.94
N LEU A 74 -10.03 -5.50 4.71
CA LEU A 74 -9.20 -6.53 5.35
C LEU A 74 -9.77 -6.95 6.73
N GLY A 75 -10.70 -6.17 7.29
CA GLY A 75 -11.28 -6.40 8.60
C GLY A 75 -10.30 -6.19 9.76
N GLN A 76 -9.16 -5.55 9.49
CA GLN A 76 -8.04 -5.42 10.41
C GLN A 76 -7.48 -4.00 10.37
N PRO A 77 -6.85 -3.52 11.45
CA PRO A 77 -6.21 -2.20 11.44
C PRO A 77 -5.08 -2.18 10.41
N VAL A 78 -5.12 -1.16 9.56
CA VAL A 78 -4.13 -0.91 8.51
C VAL A 78 -3.46 0.41 8.84
N ARG A 79 -2.13 0.43 8.74
CA ARG A 79 -1.30 1.62 8.81
C ARG A 79 -0.64 1.81 7.45
N VAL A 80 -1.02 2.87 6.74
CA VAL A 80 -0.41 3.22 5.47
C VAL A 80 0.64 4.29 5.71
N SER A 81 1.89 4.02 5.33
CA SER A 81 3.01 4.95 5.41
C SER A 81 3.50 5.29 4.02
N LEU A 82 3.66 6.58 3.72
CA LEU A 82 4.27 7.02 2.48
C LEU A 82 5.75 7.22 2.70
N GLN A 83 6.59 6.48 1.97
CA GLN A 83 8.00 6.83 1.90
C GLN A 83 8.19 7.68 0.66
N ARG A 84 8.82 8.85 0.82
CA ARG A 84 9.18 9.68 -0.34
C ARG A 84 10.15 8.87 -1.19
N GLY A 85 9.76 8.54 -2.42
CA GLY A 85 10.71 8.13 -3.45
C GLY A 85 11.70 9.28 -3.61
N GLY A 86 12.97 8.99 -3.35
CA GLY A 86 14.02 10.01 -3.32
C GLY A 86 14.18 10.68 -4.67
N ALA A 87 13.93 11.99 -4.70
CA ALA A 87 14.60 12.94 -5.57
C ALA A 87 14.63 14.24 -4.79
N GLN A 88 15.78 14.50 -4.16
CA GLN A 88 16.17 15.82 -3.69
C GLN A 88 17.01 16.45 -4.81
#